data_AF-A0A848JYS4-F1
#
_entry.id   AF-A0A848JYS4-F1
#
_cell.length_a   1.000
_cell.length_b   1.000
_cell.length_c   1.000
_cell.angle_alpha   90.00
_cell.angle_beta   90.00
_cell.angle_gamma   90.00
#
_symmetry.space_group_name_H-M   'P 1'
#
loop_
_entity.id
_entity.type
_entity.pdbx_description
1 polymer ?
#
loop_
_entity_poly.entity_id
_entity_poly.type
_entity_poly.pdbx_seq_one_letter_code
_entity_poly.pdbx_strand_id
1 'polypeptide(L)'
;MLRLPLNPNGRHNSDVVKRYYTVRDVFLRDSEQWIIDFDELDEDDASLYEAPFHFLRNLQGDLADRERTKSRKKWWKFRRSGIEIRTLIKNKNRILATGLVTKHRIFRWIECPAIPDTRVIIIDSESDVMFGILSGRIHNLWTLANCQFHGVGNDPIYTPGDCFDTFPFPEDLTPNIPAVAYEVDPRAIAIAKSAARLNELRENWLNPADLVRREPEVVPGYPDRILPVNPEAERELKKRTLTNLYNARPTWLANAHKALDEAVAAAYGWPADLPDDEVLARLFTLNQERAAAQAKKK
;
A
#
# COMPACT_ATOMS: atom_id res chain seq x y z
N MET A 1 -24.39 -9.75 1.89
CA MET A 1 -24.59 -8.95 0.66
C MET A 1 -23.96 -9.60 -0.57
N LEU A 2 -22.68 -10.02 -0.50
CA LEU A 2 -21.95 -10.60 -1.66
C LEU A 2 -22.53 -11.93 -2.21
N ARG A 3 -23.11 -12.78 -1.36
CA ARG A 3 -23.71 -14.08 -1.75
C ARG A 3 -25.21 -14.01 -2.13
N LEU A 4 -25.77 -12.80 -2.24
CA LEU A 4 -27.17 -12.67 -2.63
C LEU A 4 -27.35 -13.06 -4.12
N PRO A 5 -28.57 -13.46 -4.54
CA PRO A 5 -28.88 -13.72 -5.94
C PRO A 5 -28.58 -12.53 -6.85
N LEU A 6 -28.67 -12.77 -8.16
CA LEU A 6 -28.56 -11.70 -9.16
C LEU A 6 -29.59 -10.61 -8.91
N ASN A 7 -29.16 -9.37 -9.08
CA ASN A 7 -30.01 -8.19 -9.04
C ASN A 7 -30.93 -8.12 -10.29
N PRO A 8 -31.96 -7.25 -10.31
CA PRO A 8 -32.82 -7.03 -11.48
C PRO A 8 -32.09 -6.69 -12.79
N ASN A 9 -30.89 -6.10 -12.72
CA ASN A 9 -30.03 -5.85 -13.89
C ASN A 9 -29.22 -7.06 -14.36
N GLY A 10 -29.43 -8.24 -13.77
CA GLY A 10 -28.69 -9.47 -14.09
C GLY A 10 -27.25 -9.49 -13.59
N ARG A 11 -26.85 -8.57 -12.69
CA ARG A 11 -25.47 -8.44 -12.17
C ARG A 11 -25.39 -8.79 -10.69
N HIS A 12 -24.19 -9.19 -10.24
CA HIS A 12 -23.92 -9.49 -8.84
C HIS A 12 -23.59 -8.24 -8.03
N ASN A 13 -23.86 -8.26 -6.73
CA ASN A 13 -23.44 -7.18 -5.82
C ASN A 13 -21.92 -6.98 -5.75
N SER A 14 -21.12 -7.99 -6.14
CA SER A 14 -19.66 -7.89 -6.23
C SER A 14 -19.18 -6.79 -7.17
N ASP A 15 -20.02 -6.34 -8.10
CA ASP A 15 -19.65 -5.31 -9.07
C ASP A 15 -19.54 -3.92 -8.41
N VAL A 16 -20.27 -3.72 -7.30
CA VAL A 16 -20.34 -2.45 -6.55
C VAL A 16 -19.91 -2.60 -5.09
N VAL A 17 -19.72 -3.82 -4.58
CA VAL A 17 -19.18 -4.08 -3.23
C VAL A 17 -17.74 -4.55 -3.38
N LYS A 18 -16.79 -3.67 -3.06
CA LYS A 18 -15.36 -3.87 -3.33
C LYS A 18 -14.54 -3.90 -2.05
N ARG A 19 -13.42 -4.64 -2.03
CA ARG A 19 -12.47 -4.63 -0.90
C ARG A 19 -11.98 -3.21 -0.64
N TYR A 20 -12.04 -2.79 0.61
CA TYR A 20 -11.59 -1.49 1.07
C TYR A 20 -10.34 -1.65 1.92
N TYR A 21 -9.28 -0.93 1.56
CA TYR A 21 -7.99 -0.99 2.22
C TYR A 21 -7.70 0.32 2.90
N THR A 22 -7.40 0.24 4.19
CA THR A 22 -6.99 1.38 5.02
C THR A 22 -5.52 1.27 5.37
N VAL A 23 -5.00 2.30 6.03
CA VAL A 23 -3.65 2.23 6.61
C VAL A 23 -3.53 1.04 7.58
N ARG A 24 -4.61 0.61 8.24
CA ARG A 24 -4.55 -0.53 9.16
C ARG A 24 -4.14 -1.80 8.43
N ASP A 25 -4.59 -2.01 7.21
CA ASP A 25 -4.29 -3.19 6.41
C ASP A 25 -2.81 -3.23 5.98
N VAL A 26 -2.15 -2.07 5.90
CA VAL A 26 -0.70 -2.00 5.64
C VAL A 26 0.12 -2.43 6.85
N PHE A 27 -0.31 -2.12 8.07
CA PHE A 27 0.51 -2.27 9.29
C PHE A 27 0.06 -3.38 10.24
N LEU A 28 -1.21 -3.73 10.20
CA LEU A 28 -1.85 -4.71 11.07
C LEU A 28 -2.19 -5.97 10.27
N ARG A 29 -3.19 -6.71 10.76
CA ARG A 29 -3.83 -7.78 10.02
C ARG A 29 -4.74 -7.17 8.96
N ASP A 30 -4.97 -7.92 7.88
CA ASP A 30 -6.02 -7.59 6.93
C ASP A 30 -7.37 -7.53 7.67
N SER A 31 -8.08 -6.42 7.50
CA SER A 31 -9.35 -6.13 8.18
C SER A 31 -10.57 -6.74 7.48
N GLU A 32 -10.41 -7.34 6.30
CA GLU A 32 -11.50 -7.89 5.49
C GLU A 32 -12.67 -6.89 5.25
N GLN A 33 -12.38 -5.58 5.29
CA GLN A 33 -13.37 -4.52 5.05
C GLN A 33 -13.83 -4.43 3.58
N TRP A 34 -15.10 -4.08 3.41
CA TRP A 34 -15.73 -3.86 2.11
C TRP A 34 -16.42 -2.50 2.08
N ILE A 35 -16.46 -1.89 0.89
CA ILE A 35 -17.14 -0.62 0.66
C ILE A 35 -18.12 -0.77 -0.52
N ILE A 36 -19.25 -0.06 -0.41
CA ILE A 36 -20.18 0.09 -1.52
C ILE A 36 -19.74 1.28 -2.35
N ASP A 37 -19.49 1.03 -3.63
CA ASP A 37 -18.95 1.94 -4.61
C ASP A 37 -19.69 1.77 -5.93
N PHE A 38 -20.66 2.66 -6.16
CA PHE A 38 -21.41 2.74 -7.41
C PHE A 38 -20.66 3.44 -8.54
N ASP A 39 -19.42 3.89 -8.30
CA ASP A 39 -18.59 4.58 -9.29
C ASP A 39 -19.37 5.71 -10.00
N GLU A 40 -19.47 5.67 -11.33
CA GLU A 40 -20.17 6.67 -12.12
C GLU A 40 -21.64 6.35 -12.44
N LEU A 41 -22.22 5.26 -11.92
CA LEU A 41 -23.64 4.93 -12.12
C LEU A 41 -24.56 6.07 -11.66
N ASP A 42 -25.62 6.34 -12.42
CA ASP A 42 -26.69 7.24 -11.98
C ASP A 42 -27.55 6.58 -10.88
N GLU A 43 -28.59 7.28 -10.41
CA GLU A 43 -29.40 6.77 -9.31
C GLU A 43 -30.22 5.56 -9.73
N ASP A 44 -30.76 5.57 -10.95
CA ASP A 44 -31.61 4.52 -11.48
C ASP A 44 -30.80 3.24 -11.64
N ASP A 45 -29.64 3.30 -12.28
CA ASP A 45 -28.74 2.15 -12.43
C ASP A 45 -28.18 1.66 -11.09
N ALA A 46 -27.84 2.57 -10.16
CA ALA A 46 -27.38 2.20 -8.83
C ALA A 46 -28.47 1.50 -8.02
N SER A 47 -29.73 1.93 -8.17
CA SER A 47 -30.89 1.35 -7.48
C SER A 47 -31.16 -0.09 -7.87
N LEU A 48 -30.74 -0.50 -9.07
CA LEU A 48 -30.84 -1.88 -9.53
C LEU A 48 -29.97 -2.81 -8.68
N TYR A 49 -28.94 -2.33 -7.98
CA TYR A 49 -28.22 -3.10 -6.97
C TYR A 49 -28.95 -3.01 -5.63
N GLU A 50 -30.08 -3.70 -5.52
CA GLU A 50 -31.08 -3.50 -4.47
C GLU A 50 -30.47 -3.52 -3.07
N ALA A 51 -29.76 -4.58 -2.70
CA ALA A 51 -29.21 -4.72 -1.35
C ALA A 51 -28.15 -3.64 -0.99
N PRO A 52 -27.11 -3.39 -1.82
CA PRO A 52 -26.18 -2.28 -1.62
C PRO A 52 -26.87 -0.91 -1.53
N PHE A 53 -27.81 -0.63 -2.44
CA PHE A 53 -28.46 0.67 -2.52
C PHE A 53 -29.36 0.92 -1.31
N HIS A 54 -30.19 -0.06 -0.94
CA HIS A 54 -31.02 0.00 0.26
C HIS A 54 -30.20 0.15 1.55
N PHE A 55 -29.06 -0.55 1.65
CA PHE A 55 -28.17 -0.42 2.81
C PHE A 55 -27.67 1.02 2.98
N LEU A 56 -27.16 1.64 1.91
CA LEU A 56 -26.70 3.03 1.96
C LEU A 56 -27.84 4.01 2.23
N ARG A 57 -29.02 3.77 1.67
CA ARG A 57 -30.21 4.61 1.89
C ARG A 57 -30.67 4.59 3.35
N ASN A 58 -30.63 3.43 4.00
CA ASN A 58 -30.99 3.31 5.42
C ASN A 58 -30.00 4.04 6.32
N LEU A 59 -28.68 3.93 6.04
CA LEU A 59 -27.65 4.68 6.76
C LEU A 59 -27.81 6.20 6.65
N GLN A 60 -28.33 6.69 5.53
CA GLN A 60 -28.62 8.11 5.35
C GLN A 60 -29.68 8.61 6.34
N GLY A 61 -30.67 7.76 6.68
CA GLY A 61 -31.68 8.07 7.69
C GLY A 61 -31.10 8.25 9.10
N ASP A 62 -30.06 7.47 9.41
CA ASP A 62 -29.39 7.46 10.72
C ASP A 62 -28.35 8.60 10.87
N LEU A 63 -27.72 9.04 9.77
CA LEU A 63 -26.74 10.13 9.75
C LEU A 63 -27.37 11.53 9.73
N ALA A 64 -28.61 11.65 10.21
CA ALA A 64 -29.41 12.87 10.21
C ALA A 64 -28.94 13.91 11.24
N ASP A 65 -27.68 14.34 11.14
CA ASP A 65 -27.28 15.66 11.62
C ASP A 65 -27.30 16.69 10.48
N ARG A 66 -27.90 17.83 10.82
CA ARG A 66 -28.74 18.65 9.96
C ARG A 66 -27.97 19.86 9.45
N GLU A 67 -27.46 19.78 8.23
CA GLU A 67 -27.23 20.90 7.28
C GLU A 67 -26.44 20.41 6.05
N ARG A 68 -25.59 19.40 6.22
CA ARG A 68 -24.72 18.84 5.17
C ARG A 68 -25.45 17.86 4.23
N THR A 69 -26.50 17.20 4.73
CA THR A 69 -27.18 16.08 4.07
C THR A 69 -28.21 16.54 3.02
N LYS A 70 -28.80 17.72 3.20
CA LYS A 70 -29.82 18.26 2.26
C LYS A 70 -29.24 18.77 0.93
N SER A 71 -27.92 19.01 0.81
CA SER A 71 -27.32 19.58 -0.41
C SER A 71 -26.61 18.58 -1.34
N ARG A 72 -26.47 17.31 -0.95
CA ARG A 72 -25.85 16.29 -1.82
C ARG A 72 -26.89 15.65 -2.75
N LYS A 73 -27.10 16.28 -3.91
CA LYS A 73 -27.91 15.73 -5.03
C LYS A 73 -27.54 14.29 -5.43
N LYS A 74 -26.30 13.84 -5.14
CA LYS A 74 -25.80 12.48 -5.41
C LYS A 74 -25.33 11.83 -4.10
N TRP A 75 -26.26 11.39 -3.27
CA TRP A 75 -26.00 10.88 -1.92
C TRP A 75 -25.35 9.49 -1.92
N TRP A 76 -25.63 8.67 -2.95
CA TRP A 76 -25.07 7.32 -3.13
C TRP A 76 -23.63 7.32 -3.68
N LYS A 77 -23.11 8.48 -4.11
CA LYS A 77 -21.76 8.60 -4.66
C LYS A 77 -20.74 9.13 -3.66
N PHE A 78 -19.50 8.68 -3.82
CA PHE A 78 -18.35 9.30 -3.16
C PHE A 78 -18.21 10.78 -3.54
N ARG A 79 -17.55 11.56 -2.66
CA ARG A 79 -17.30 12.99 -2.92
C ARG A 79 -16.35 13.22 -4.10
N ARG A 80 -15.42 12.30 -4.33
CA ARG A 80 -14.49 12.32 -5.47
C ARG A 80 -14.57 10.95 -6.14
N SER A 81 -14.50 10.93 -7.47
CA SER A 81 -14.51 9.68 -8.23
C SER A 81 -13.28 8.84 -7.93
N GLY A 82 -12.10 9.45 -7.84
CA GLY A 82 -10.83 8.71 -7.73
C GLY A 82 -10.48 8.00 -9.04
N ILE A 83 -10.88 8.56 -10.18
CA ILE A 83 -10.69 7.95 -11.50
C ILE A 83 -9.23 7.62 -11.82
N GLU A 84 -8.29 8.45 -11.37
CA GLU A 84 -6.84 8.24 -11.55
C GLU A 84 -6.39 6.92 -10.92
N ILE A 85 -6.67 6.72 -9.63
CA ILE A 85 -6.27 5.50 -8.94
C ILE A 85 -7.02 4.27 -9.47
N ARG A 86 -8.31 4.42 -9.81
CA ARG A 86 -9.11 3.32 -10.40
C ARG A 86 -8.53 2.86 -11.72
N THR A 87 -8.12 3.81 -12.57
CA THR A 87 -7.50 3.51 -13.86
C THR A 87 -6.16 2.83 -13.66
N LEU A 88 -5.37 3.29 -12.69
CA LEU A 88 -4.05 2.75 -12.35
C LEU A 88 -4.09 1.27 -11.94
N ILE A 89 -5.03 0.91 -11.07
CA ILE A 89 -5.07 -0.43 -10.47
C ILE A 89 -5.85 -1.47 -11.29
N LYS A 90 -6.65 -1.03 -12.27
CA LYS A 90 -7.60 -1.90 -13.00
C LYS A 90 -6.97 -3.16 -13.59
N ASN A 91 -5.74 -3.06 -14.08
CA ASN A 91 -5.03 -4.14 -14.79
C ASN A 91 -3.84 -4.68 -14.00
N LYS A 92 -3.79 -4.45 -12.69
CA LYS A 92 -2.71 -4.90 -11.83
C LYS A 92 -3.17 -6.06 -10.95
N ASN A 93 -2.23 -6.94 -10.63
CA ASN A 93 -2.47 -8.01 -9.66
C ASN A 93 -2.14 -7.54 -8.25
N ARG A 94 -1.14 -6.67 -8.13
CA ARG A 94 -0.73 -6.06 -6.87
C ARG A 94 -0.33 -4.62 -7.07
N ILE A 95 -0.28 -3.87 -5.99
CA ILE A 95 0.29 -2.54 -5.98
C ILE A 95 1.02 -2.28 -4.68
N LEU A 96 2.06 -1.46 -4.73
CA LEU A 96 2.84 -1.14 -3.56
C LEU A 96 2.18 0.00 -2.78
N ALA A 97 2.10 -0.15 -1.45
CA ALA A 97 1.46 0.84 -0.59
C ALA A 97 2.25 1.12 0.69
N THR A 98 2.08 2.34 1.20
CA THR A 98 2.51 2.77 2.54
C THR A 98 1.44 3.65 3.17
N GLY A 99 1.42 3.77 4.51
CA GLY A 99 0.54 4.73 5.18
C GLY A 99 1.09 6.15 5.14
N LEU A 100 0.20 7.15 5.11
CA LEU A 100 0.57 8.57 5.14
C LEU A 100 1.25 8.95 6.47
N VAL A 101 0.63 8.65 7.62
CA VAL A 101 1.15 9.00 8.96
C VAL A 101 1.41 7.74 9.76
N THR A 102 2.68 7.41 10.01
CA THR A 102 3.06 6.09 10.55
C THR A 102 4.38 6.17 11.31
N LYS A 103 4.43 5.57 12.51
CA LYS A 103 5.67 5.43 13.31
C LYS A 103 6.82 4.76 12.54
N HIS A 104 6.52 3.64 11.87
CA HIS A 104 7.49 2.90 11.06
C HIS A 104 7.20 3.13 9.59
N ARG A 105 8.24 3.38 8.78
CA ARG A 105 8.09 3.45 7.33
C ARG A 105 8.08 2.04 6.74
N ILE A 106 6.89 1.52 6.46
CA ILE A 106 6.71 0.17 5.93
C ILE A 106 5.97 0.25 4.60
N PHE A 107 6.55 -0.42 3.62
CA PHE A 107 5.92 -0.69 2.34
C PHE A 107 5.39 -2.12 2.32
N ARG A 108 4.21 -2.31 1.74
CA ARG A 108 3.53 -3.61 1.65
C ARG A 108 2.83 -3.74 0.30
N TRP A 109 2.81 -4.94 -0.24
CA TRP A 109 1.97 -5.29 -1.39
C TRP A 109 0.50 -5.33 -0.98
N ILE A 110 -0.35 -4.67 -1.75
CA ILE A 110 -1.82 -4.79 -1.70
C ILE A 110 -2.27 -5.50 -2.96
N GLU A 111 -3.05 -6.58 -2.82
CA GLU A 111 -3.59 -7.32 -3.95
C GLU A 111 -4.81 -6.59 -4.53
N CYS A 112 -4.91 -6.60 -5.86
CA CYS A 112 -5.99 -5.95 -6.61
C CYS A 112 -7.03 -6.98 -7.07
N PRO A 113 -8.30 -6.58 -7.21
CA PRO A 113 -8.82 -5.21 -7.14
C PRO A 113 -9.00 -4.71 -5.69
N ALA A 114 -8.73 -3.42 -5.45
CA ALA A 114 -8.77 -2.81 -4.13
C ALA A 114 -9.26 -1.34 -4.19
N ILE A 115 -9.98 -0.86 -3.19
CA ILE A 115 -10.29 0.56 -3.01
C ILE A 115 -9.45 1.07 -1.84
N PRO A 116 -8.34 1.77 -2.09
CA PRO A 116 -7.53 2.33 -1.02
C PRO A 116 -8.20 3.58 -0.40
N ASP A 117 -8.04 3.72 0.91
CA ASP A 117 -8.39 4.93 1.65
C ASP A 117 -7.48 6.11 1.29
N THR A 118 -7.95 7.32 1.57
CA THR A 118 -7.20 8.57 1.34
C THR A 118 -5.85 8.61 2.05
N ARG A 119 -5.68 7.89 3.18
CA ARG A 119 -4.41 7.84 3.92
C ARG A 119 -3.47 6.73 3.47
N VAL A 120 -3.85 5.92 2.48
CA VAL A 120 -2.98 4.93 1.86
C VAL A 120 -2.31 5.57 0.65
N ILE A 121 -0.99 5.72 0.72
CA ILE A 121 -0.18 6.19 -0.39
C ILE A 121 0.12 4.99 -1.28
N ILE A 122 -0.25 5.12 -2.55
CA ILE A 122 -0.05 4.10 -3.57
C ILE A 122 1.15 4.48 -4.44
N ILE A 123 2.05 3.54 -4.64
CA ILE A 123 3.18 3.65 -5.56
C ILE A 123 2.86 2.81 -6.80
N ASP A 124 2.92 3.46 -7.97
CA ASP A 124 2.63 2.85 -9.27
C ASP A 124 3.74 1.87 -9.72
N SER A 125 3.86 0.73 -9.04
CA SER A 125 4.87 -0.28 -9.36
C SER A 125 4.45 -1.67 -8.89
N GLU A 126 4.77 -2.69 -9.69
CA GLU A 126 4.71 -4.12 -9.32
C GLU A 126 6.12 -4.74 -9.14
N SER A 127 7.15 -3.89 -9.19
CA SER A 127 8.57 -4.29 -9.16
C SER A 127 9.09 -4.53 -7.76
N ASP A 128 9.67 -5.71 -7.52
CA ASP A 128 10.38 -6.00 -6.27
C ASP A 128 11.64 -5.13 -6.10
N VAL A 129 12.18 -4.55 -7.18
CA VAL A 129 13.27 -3.56 -7.11
C VAL A 129 12.78 -2.27 -6.43
N MET A 130 11.62 -1.75 -6.85
CA MET A 130 11.01 -0.56 -6.25
C MET A 130 10.67 -0.82 -4.78
N PHE A 131 10.06 -1.97 -4.49
CA PHE A 131 9.79 -2.39 -3.12
C PHE A 131 11.07 -2.46 -2.27
N GLY A 132 12.15 -3.00 -2.83
CA GLY A 132 13.45 -3.10 -2.16
C GLY A 132 14.08 -1.73 -1.87
N ILE A 133 14.18 -0.86 -2.87
CA ILE A 133 14.74 0.49 -2.70
C ILE A 133 13.98 1.26 -1.62
N LEU A 134 12.65 1.27 -1.69
CA LEU A 134 11.82 2.01 -0.74
C LEU A 134 11.82 1.39 0.67
N SER A 135 12.00 0.08 0.78
CA SER A 135 12.07 -0.60 2.09
C SER A 135 13.45 -0.49 2.76
N GLY A 136 14.47 -0.02 2.05
CA GLY A 136 15.84 0.08 2.54
C GLY A 136 16.12 1.30 3.42
N ARG A 137 17.22 1.24 4.16
CA ARG A 137 17.71 2.28 5.07
C ARG A 137 17.91 3.62 4.37
N ILE A 138 18.47 3.63 3.15
CA ILE A 138 18.78 4.86 2.42
C ILE A 138 17.51 5.69 2.17
N HIS A 139 16.42 5.05 1.72
CA HIS A 139 15.14 5.73 1.53
C HIS A 139 14.50 6.15 2.86
N ASN A 140 14.64 5.33 3.91
CA ASN A 140 14.14 5.68 5.23
C ASN A 140 14.84 6.92 5.82
N LEU A 141 16.17 7.04 5.64
CA LEU A 141 16.93 8.23 6.05
C LEU A 141 16.47 9.47 5.28
N TRP A 142 16.33 9.36 3.96
CA TRP A 142 15.80 10.46 3.14
C TRP A 142 14.41 10.89 3.61
N THR A 143 13.53 9.92 3.83
CA THR A 143 12.17 10.16 4.30
C THR A 143 12.19 10.93 5.61
N LEU A 144 12.94 10.48 6.62
CA LEU A 144 12.99 11.12 7.94
C LEU A 144 13.62 12.52 7.91
N ALA A 145 14.54 12.78 6.99
CA ALA A 145 15.16 14.09 6.84
C ALA A 145 14.25 15.13 6.17
N ASN A 146 13.31 14.69 5.32
CA ASN A 146 12.48 15.59 4.51
C ASN A 146 11.00 15.62 4.94
N CYS A 147 10.53 14.61 5.68
CA CYS A 147 9.13 14.53 6.07
C CYS A 147 8.75 15.55 7.15
N GLN A 148 7.46 15.88 7.17
CA GLN A 148 6.85 16.56 8.31
C GLN A 148 6.52 15.55 9.43
N PHE A 149 6.33 16.06 10.64
CA PHE A 149 5.97 15.24 11.81
C PHE A 149 4.63 15.72 12.38
N HIS A 150 3.77 14.79 12.81
CA HIS A 150 2.43 15.13 13.29
C HIS A 150 2.10 14.47 14.64
N GLY A 151 1.30 15.19 15.44
CA GLY A 151 0.69 14.69 16.66
C GLY A 151 1.66 14.57 17.84
N VAL A 152 1.14 14.11 18.99
CA VAL A 152 1.90 14.00 20.24
C VAL A 152 3.05 12.99 20.15
N GLY A 153 2.91 11.98 19.27
CA GLY A 153 3.96 10.98 19.02
C GLY A 153 5.07 11.42 18.07
N ASN A 154 4.96 12.60 17.44
CA ASN A 154 5.81 13.02 16.32
C ASN A 154 5.95 11.91 15.27
N ASP A 155 4.82 11.40 14.78
CA ASP A 155 4.83 10.38 13.75
C ASP A 155 5.20 11.00 12.38
N PRO A 156 6.15 10.41 11.62
CA PRO A 156 6.50 10.86 10.27
C PRO A 156 5.32 10.85 9.30
N ILE A 157 5.20 11.92 8.51
CA ILE A 157 4.21 12.07 7.44
C ILE A 157 4.89 11.89 6.07
N TYR A 158 4.50 10.85 5.33
CA TYR A 158 5.01 10.57 3.99
C TYR A 158 4.19 11.28 2.92
N THR A 159 4.52 12.55 2.71
CA THR A 159 4.03 13.28 1.55
C THR A 159 4.85 12.88 0.33
N PRO A 160 4.25 12.33 -0.75
CA PRO A 160 5.00 11.90 -1.94
C PRO A 160 5.90 12.98 -2.52
N GLY A 161 5.42 14.23 -2.59
CA GLY A 161 6.18 15.38 -3.07
C GLY A 161 7.46 15.68 -2.28
N ASP A 162 7.46 15.42 -0.97
CA ASP A 162 8.63 15.69 -0.11
C ASP A 162 9.55 14.48 0.00
N CYS A 163 9.00 13.27 -0.13
CA CYS A 163 9.70 12.02 0.14
C CYS A 163 10.05 11.24 -1.12
N PHE A 164 9.07 10.90 -1.96
CA PHE A 164 9.26 10.03 -3.13
C PHE A 164 9.74 10.81 -4.36
N ASP A 165 9.07 11.91 -4.68
CA ASP A 165 9.32 12.67 -5.91
C ASP A 165 10.69 13.34 -5.92
N THR A 166 11.21 13.66 -4.73
CA THR A 166 12.54 14.26 -4.52
C THR A 166 13.63 13.22 -4.25
N PHE A 167 13.28 11.96 -4.02
CA PHE A 167 14.26 10.93 -3.66
C PHE A 167 15.23 10.68 -4.83
N PRO A 168 16.55 10.81 -4.63
CA PRO A 168 17.51 10.50 -5.66
C PRO A 168 17.70 8.97 -5.75
N PHE A 169 16.79 8.28 -6.44
CA PHE A 169 16.89 6.84 -6.75
C PHE A 169 18.25 6.44 -7.36
N PRO A 170 18.72 5.18 -7.24
CA PRO A 170 19.92 4.73 -7.95
C PRO A 170 19.82 5.00 -9.45
N GLU A 171 20.95 5.32 -10.09
CA GLU A 171 20.99 5.54 -11.54
C GLU A 171 20.52 4.31 -12.30
N ASP A 172 19.74 4.52 -13.36
CA ASP A 172 19.06 3.52 -14.19
C ASP A 172 17.99 2.66 -13.49
N LEU A 173 17.74 2.88 -12.19
CA LEU A 173 16.69 2.21 -11.41
C LEU A 173 15.62 3.20 -10.93
N THR A 174 15.37 4.26 -11.71
CA THR A 174 14.42 5.31 -11.36
C THR A 174 12.97 4.91 -11.67
N PRO A 175 11.95 5.48 -10.98
CA PRO A 175 10.55 5.07 -11.15
C PRO A 175 9.98 5.21 -12.56
N ASN A 176 10.53 6.13 -13.35
CA ASN A 176 10.11 6.37 -14.74
C ASN A 176 10.70 5.37 -15.74
N ILE A 177 11.57 4.44 -15.30
CA ILE A 177 12.13 3.38 -16.14
C ILE A 177 11.31 2.11 -15.88
N PRO A 178 10.68 1.51 -16.92
CA PRO A 178 9.96 0.25 -16.78
C PRO A 178 10.85 -0.88 -16.28
N ALA A 179 10.33 -1.76 -15.41
CA ALA A 179 11.14 -2.80 -14.78
C ALA A 179 11.82 -3.77 -15.76
N VAL A 180 11.18 -4.03 -16.90
CA VAL A 180 11.76 -4.83 -18.00
C VAL A 180 13.07 -4.25 -18.54
N ALA A 181 13.30 -2.95 -18.44
CA ALA A 181 14.51 -2.32 -18.96
C ALA A 181 15.76 -2.59 -18.10
N TYR A 182 15.59 -2.96 -16.83
CA TYR A 182 16.69 -3.27 -15.91
C TYR A 182 16.63 -4.69 -15.36
N GLU A 183 15.83 -5.58 -15.96
CA GLU A 183 15.63 -6.95 -15.44
C GLU A 183 16.91 -7.81 -15.47
N VAL A 184 17.85 -7.49 -16.36
CA VAL A 184 19.16 -8.13 -16.46
C VAL A 184 20.27 -7.39 -15.70
N ASP A 185 19.98 -6.22 -15.12
CA ASP A 185 20.97 -5.47 -14.33
C ASP A 185 21.30 -6.26 -13.04
N PRO A 186 22.57 -6.63 -12.80
CA PRO A 186 22.96 -7.35 -11.58
C PRO A 186 22.55 -6.64 -10.28
N ARG A 187 22.53 -5.31 -10.26
CA ARG A 187 22.10 -4.48 -9.13
C ARG A 187 20.60 -4.66 -8.88
N ALA A 188 19.79 -4.60 -9.94
CA ALA A 188 18.35 -4.81 -9.87
C ALA A 188 18.01 -6.22 -9.40
N ILE A 189 18.69 -7.24 -9.95
CA ILE A 189 18.51 -8.65 -9.55
C ILE A 189 18.82 -8.83 -8.05
N ALA A 190 19.92 -8.25 -7.57
CA ALA A 190 20.31 -8.33 -6.16
C ALA A 190 19.27 -7.69 -5.23
N ILE A 191 18.79 -6.47 -5.58
CA ILE A 191 17.75 -5.78 -4.81
C ILE A 191 16.45 -6.61 -4.82
N ALA A 192 15.98 -7.03 -5.99
CA ALA A 192 14.74 -7.79 -6.13
C ALA A 192 14.78 -9.10 -5.32
N LYS A 193 15.92 -9.81 -5.33
CA LYS A 193 16.10 -11.02 -4.53
C LYS A 193 16.02 -10.76 -3.03
N SER A 194 16.73 -9.74 -2.52
CA SER A 194 16.69 -9.38 -1.10
C SER A 194 15.30 -8.89 -0.69
N ALA A 195 14.64 -8.12 -1.54
CA ALA A 195 13.29 -7.61 -1.32
C ALA A 195 12.26 -8.75 -1.28
N ALA A 196 12.26 -9.64 -2.27
CA ALA A 196 11.38 -10.81 -2.31
C ALA A 196 11.56 -11.67 -1.04
N ARG A 197 12.81 -11.91 -0.61
CA ARG A 197 13.10 -12.64 0.64
C ARG A 197 12.57 -11.92 1.87
N LEU A 198 12.70 -10.61 1.95
CA LEU A 198 12.17 -9.80 3.05
C LEU A 198 10.63 -9.87 3.10
N ASN A 199 9.95 -9.81 1.94
CA ASN A 199 8.50 -9.95 1.87
C ASN A 199 8.05 -11.36 2.28
N GLU A 200 8.68 -12.40 1.75
CA GLU A 200 8.40 -13.79 2.08
C GLU A 200 8.49 -14.05 3.60
N LEU A 201 9.57 -13.59 4.25
CA LEU A 201 9.75 -13.75 5.68
C LEU A 201 8.69 -12.99 6.50
N ARG A 202 8.31 -11.78 6.07
CA ARG A 202 7.23 -11.01 6.71
C ARG A 202 5.90 -11.75 6.58
N GLU A 203 5.55 -12.23 5.38
CA GLU A 203 4.29 -12.93 5.14
C GLU A 203 4.23 -14.27 5.88
N ASN A 204 5.33 -15.02 5.95
CA ASN A 204 5.41 -16.24 6.76
C ASN A 204 5.26 -15.96 8.27
N TRP A 205 5.81 -14.85 8.75
CA TRP A 205 5.65 -14.45 10.15
C TRP A 205 4.23 -13.95 10.46
N LEU A 206 3.63 -13.20 9.54
CA LEU A 206 2.25 -12.72 9.67
C LEU A 206 1.26 -13.88 9.61
N ASN A 207 1.51 -14.85 8.72
CA ASN A 207 0.59 -15.92 8.37
C ASN A 207 1.23 -17.31 8.51
N PRO A 208 1.66 -17.74 9.71
CA PRO A 208 2.30 -19.04 9.90
C PRO A 208 1.39 -20.19 9.46
N ALA A 209 1.94 -21.16 8.74
CA ALA A 209 1.18 -22.26 8.13
C ALA A 209 0.44 -23.15 9.14
N ASP A 210 0.90 -23.19 10.39
CA ASP A 210 0.28 -23.91 11.50
C ASP A 210 -0.84 -23.11 12.19
N LEU A 211 -0.94 -21.80 11.94
CA LEU A 211 -1.97 -20.93 12.53
C LEU A 211 -3.07 -20.54 11.54
N VAL A 212 -2.82 -20.63 10.24
CA VAL A 212 -3.77 -20.19 9.21
C VAL A 212 -4.16 -21.29 8.25
N ARG A 213 -5.39 -21.20 7.74
CA ARG A 213 -5.84 -21.89 6.53
C ARG A 213 -6.23 -20.85 5.47
N ARG A 214 -6.06 -21.21 4.20
CA ARG A 214 -6.50 -20.39 3.06
C ARG A 214 -7.77 -20.97 2.49
N GLU A 215 -8.75 -20.10 2.28
CA GLU A 215 -10.01 -20.44 1.64
C GLU A 215 -10.26 -19.44 0.51
N PRO A 216 -10.79 -19.86 -0.64
CA PRO A 216 -11.20 -18.91 -1.68
C PRO A 216 -12.11 -17.81 -1.12
N GLU A 217 -11.98 -16.62 -1.69
CA GLU A 217 -12.93 -15.54 -1.42
C GLU A 217 -14.33 -15.95 -1.92
N VAL A 218 -15.36 -15.42 -1.26
CA VAL A 218 -16.76 -15.69 -1.58
C VAL A 218 -17.17 -15.16 -2.95
N VAL A 219 -16.33 -14.31 -3.56
CA VAL A 219 -16.48 -13.73 -4.88
C VAL A 219 -15.17 -13.89 -5.66
N PRO A 220 -15.23 -14.16 -6.97
CA PRO A 220 -14.04 -14.35 -7.79
C PRO A 220 -13.24 -13.06 -7.95
N GLY A 221 -11.96 -13.21 -8.31
CA GLY A 221 -11.07 -12.07 -8.61
C GLY A 221 -10.42 -11.43 -7.39
N TYR A 222 -10.70 -11.93 -6.18
CA TYR A 222 -10.05 -11.50 -4.94
C TYR A 222 -9.15 -12.61 -4.40
N PRO A 223 -8.13 -12.26 -3.60
CA PRO A 223 -7.23 -13.24 -3.02
C PRO A 223 -7.92 -14.13 -1.99
N ASP A 224 -7.31 -15.28 -1.71
CA ASP A 224 -7.79 -16.20 -0.70
C ASP A 224 -7.86 -15.53 0.68
N ARG A 225 -8.96 -15.80 1.39
CA ARG A 225 -9.14 -15.41 2.78
C ARG A 225 -8.19 -16.20 3.66
N ILE A 226 -7.51 -15.49 4.57
CA ILE A 226 -6.58 -16.08 5.53
C ILE A 226 -7.28 -16.21 6.87
N LEU A 227 -7.74 -17.41 7.18
CA LEU A 227 -8.55 -17.68 8.36
C LEU A 227 -7.76 -18.42 9.45
N PRO A 228 -8.00 -18.13 10.74
CA PRO A 228 -7.39 -18.89 11.82
C PRO A 228 -7.87 -20.35 11.80
N VAL A 229 -6.97 -21.29 12.08
CA VAL A 229 -7.33 -22.71 12.16
C VAL A 229 -8.24 -23.03 13.36
N ASN A 230 -8.12 -22.28 14.45
CA ASN A 230 -8.92 -22.40 15.68
C ASN A 230 -8.89 -21.08 16.50
N PRO A 231 -9.69 -20.96 17.59
CA PRO A 231 -9.73 -19.75 18.42
C PRO A 231 -8.41 -19.40 19.13
N GLU A 232 -7.56 -20.38 19.44
CA GLU A 232 -6.21 -20.17 19.98
C GLU A 232 -5.32 -19.45 18.96
N ALA A 233 -5.33 -19.93 17.71
CA ALA A 233 -4.60 -19.34 16.61
C ALA A 233 -5.10 -17.92 16.32
N GLU A 234 -6.41 -17.67 16.39
CA GLU A 234 -6.96 -16.31 16.24
C GLU A 234 -6.39 -15.34 17.29
N ARG A 235 -6.31 -15.76 18.56
CA ARG A 235 -5.73 -14.94 19.64
C ARG A 235 -4.25 -14.63 19.40
N GLU A 236 -3.51 -15.57 18.84
CA GLU A 236 -2.09 -15.37 18.52
C GLU A 236 -1.90 -14.48 17.28
N LEU A 237 -2.70 -14.70 16.22
CA LEU A 237 -2.66 -13.90 15.00
C LEU A 237 -2.99 -12.43 15.26
N LYS A 238 -3.85 -12.11 16.23
CA LYS A 238 -4.12 -10.72 16.65
C LYS A 238 -2.87 -9.95 17.08
N LYS A 239 -1.84 -10.65 17.59
CA LYS A 239 -0.55 -10.05 17.98
C LYS A 239 0.43 -9.94 16.79
N ARG A 240 0.21 -10.70 15.72
CA ARG A 240 1.09 -10.77 14.56
C ARG A 240 0.79 -9.64 13.57
N THR A 241 1.24 -8.43 13.92
CA THR A 241 1.13 -7.22 13.09
C THR A 241 2.52 -6.75 12.66
N LEU A 242 2.63 -6.08 11.51
CA LEU A 242 3.90 -5.48 11.10
C LEU A 242 4.36 -4.41 12.10
N THR A 243 3.44 -3.66 12.71
CA THR A 243 3.79 -2.75 13.81
C THR A 243 4.52 -3.47 14.94
N ASN A 244 3.99 -4.61 15.42
CA ASN A 244 4.64 -5.38 16.49
C ASN A 244 5.95 -6.00 16.03
N LEU A 245 5.99 -6.54 14.81
CA LEU A 245 7.19 -7.12 14.23
C LEU A 245 8.34 -6.10 14.16
N TYR A 246 8.06 -4.87 13.74
CA TYR A 246 9.07 -3.81 13.63
C TYR A 246 9.42 -3.14 14.96
N ASN A 247 8.50 -3.14 15.93
CA ASN A 247 8.83 -2.75 17.29
C ASN A 247 9.81 -3.75 17.94
N ALA A 248 9.59 -5.06 17.74
CA ALA A 248 10.45 -6.11 18.31
C ALA A 248 11.76 -6.29 17.53
N ARG A 249 11.72 -6.08 16.21
CA ARG A 249 12.83 -6.22 15.25
C ARG A 249 13.72 -7.45 15.53
N PRO A 250 13.16 -8.68 15.41
CA PRO A 250 13.92 -9.90 15.67
C PRO A 250 15.13 -10.02 14.73
N THR A 251 16.14 -10.79 15.13
CA THR A 251 17.42 -10.92 14.40
C THR A 251 17.23 -11.31 12.93
N TRP A 252 16.29 -12.20 12.62
CA TRP A 252 16.03 -12.58 11.22
C TRP A 252 15.54 -11.39 10.37
N LEU A 253 14.74 -10.49 10.96
CA LEU A 253 14.23 -9.30 10.27
C LEU A 253 15.35 -8.28 10.09
N ALA A 254 16.17 -8.09 11.12
CA ALA A 254 17.35 -7.23 11.05
C ALA A 254 18.33 -7.70 9.97
N ASN A 255 18.58 -9.01 9.89
CA ASN A 255 19.46 -9.61 8.87
C ASN A 255 18.88 -9.46 7.46
N ALA A 256 17.56 -9.65 7.29
CA ALA A 256 16.91 -9.48 6.00
C ALA A 256 16.98 -8.02 5.51
N HIS A 257 16.78 -7.05 6.41
CA HIS A 257 16.98 -5.63 6.09
C HIS A 257 18.45 -5.31 5.79
N LYS A 258 19.40 -5.85 6.56
CA LYS A 258 20.83 -5.65 6.30
C LYS A 258 21.22 -6.12 4.89
N ALA A 259 20.77 -7.30 4.48
CA ALA A 259 21.03 -7.84 3.14
C ALA A 259 20.38 -6.99 2.02
N LEU A 260 19.22 -6.38 2.30
CA LEU A 260 18.59 -5.44 1.39
C LEU A 260 19.36 -4.12 1.32
N ASP A 261 19.78 -3.58 2.47
CA ASP A 261 20.55 -2.34 2.58
C ASP A 261 21.90 -2.46 1.86
N GLU A 262 22.58 -3.61 1.97
CA GLU A 262 23.81 -3.91 1.23
C GLU A 262 23.58 -3.90 -0.29
N ALA A 263 22.50 -4.52 -0.76
CA ALA A 263 22.15 -4.54 -2.19
C ALA A 263 21.80 -3.14 -2.72
N VAL A 264 21.04 -2.35 -1.95
CA VAL A 264 20.68 -0.98 -2.32
C VAL A 264 21.91 -0.06 -2.30
N ALA A 265 22.77 -0.14 -1.28
CA ALA A 265 24.02 0.62 -1.23
C ALA A 265 24.95 0.29 -2.41
N ALA A 266 25.07 -0.99 -2.76
CA ALA A 266 25.82 -1.42 -3.94
C ALA A 266 25.25 -0.82 -5.24
N ALA A 267 23.92 -0.64 -5.34
CA ALA A 267 23.31 -0.01 -6.51
C ALA A 267 23.66 1.49 -6.65
N TYR A 268 23.92 2.17 -5.53
CA TYR A 268 24.49 3.52 -5.49
C TYR A 268 26.01 3.55 -5.69
N GLY A 269 26.69 2.39 -5.70
CA GLY A 269 28.15 2.31 -5.67
C GLY A 269 28.74 2.74 -4.33
N TRP A 270 27.99 2.62 -3.23
CA TRP A 270 28.38 3.08 -1.89
C TRP A 270 28.75 1.90 -0.98
N PRO A 271 29.66 2.10 -0.01
CA PRO A 271 29.84 1.16 1.09
C PRO A 271 28.54 0.97 1.89
N ALA A 272 28.25 -0.26 2.32
CA ALA A 272 27.02 -0.57 3.04
C ALA A 272 27.02 -0.06 4.50
N ASP A 273 28.20 0.19 5.07
CA ASP A 273 28.44 0.62 6.45
C ASP A 273 28.63 2.14 6.60
N LEU A 274 28.31 2.92 5.57
CA LEU A 274 28.36 4.38 5.65
C LEU A 274 27.51 4.92 6.82
N PRO A 275 28.05 5.87 7.60
CA PRO A 275 27.29 6.61 8.61
C PRO A 275 26.04 7.29 8.04
N ASP A 276 25.00 7.45 8.88
CA ASP A 276 23.70 8.03 8.46
C ASP A 276 23.86 9.46 7.87
N ASP A 277 24.70 10.28 8.49
CA ASP A 277 25.00 11.66 8.06
C ASP A 277 25.73 11.71 6.72
N GLU A 278 26.65 10.77 6.48
CA GLU A 278 27.33 10.68 5.18
C GLU A 278 26.38 10.22 4.08
N VAL A 279 25.49 9.25 4.35
CA VAL A 279 24.43 8.86 3.41
C VAL A 279 23.56 10.06 3.05
N LEU A 280 23.11 10.83 4.04
CA LEU A 280 22.29 12.03 3.82
C LEU A 280 23.02 13.09 3.00
N ALA A 281 24.30 13.35 3.30
CA ALA A 281 25.11 14.30 2.54
C ALA A 281 25.22 13.90 1.05
N ARG A 282 25.49 12.62 0.77
CA ARG A 282 25.56 12.11 -0.61
C ARG A 282 24.21 12.17 -1.33
N LEU A 283 23.11 11.83 -0.65
CA LEU A 283 21.76 11.97 -1.20
C LEU A 283 21.44 13.42 -1.53
N PHE A 284 21.79 14.36 -0.65
CA PHE A 284 21.58 15.78 -0.88
C PHE A 284 22.37 16.30 -2.10
N THR A 285 23.62 15.87 -2.27
CA THR A 285 24.41 16.17 -3.47
C THR A 285 23.74 15.62 -4.74
N LEU A 286 23.36 14.34 -4.75
CA LEU A 286 22.67 13.72 -5.89
C LEU A 286 21.35 14.43 -6.24
N ASN A 287 20.59 14.84 -5.23
CA ASN A 287 19.35 15.59 -5.44
C ASN A 287 19.62 16.94 -6.12
N GLN A 288 20.62 17.70 -5.68
CA GLN A 288 21.00 18.98 -6.30
C GLN A 288 21.48 18.81 -7.74
N GLU A 289 22.32 17.80 -8.01
CA GLU A 289 22.80 17.51 -9.37
C GLU A 289 21.65 17.22 -10.32
N ARG A 290 20.67 16.43 -9.88
CA ARG A 290 19.47 16.09 -10.66
C ARG A 290 18.55 17.28 -10.88
N ALA A 291 18.34 18.10 -9.85
CA ALA A 291 17.57 19.33 -9.98
C ALA A 291 18.21 20.29 -11.00
N ALA A 292 19.53 20.45 -10.96
CA ALA A 292 20.27 21.25 -11.94
C ALA A 292 20.18 20.68 -13.37
N ALA A 293 20.26 19.34 -13.52
CA ALA A 293 20.12 18.69 -14.82
C ALA A 293 18.70 18.83 -15.40
N GLN A 294 17.65 18.76 -14.57
CA GLN A 294 16.27 18.99 -14.98
C GLN A 294 16.02 20.44 -15.39
N ALA A 295 16.57 21.41 -14.66
CA ALA A 295 16.45 22.83 -14.99
C ALA A 295 17.09 23.17 -16.35
N LYS A 296 18.17 22.50 -16.74
CA LYS A 296 18.82 22.66 -18.05
C LYS A 296 18.04 22.04 -19.21
N LYS A 297 17.11 21.12 -18.94
CA LYS A 297 16.29 20.43 -19.95
C LYS A 297 14.95 21.11 -20.22
N LYS A 298 14.56 22.08 -19.40
CA LYS A 298 13.38 22.93 -19.58
C LYS A 298 13.75 24.19 -20.35
#